data_AF-A0AAU5NH98-F1
#
_entry.id   AF-A0AAU5NH98-F1
#
_cell.length_a   1.000
_cell.length_b   1.000
_cell.length_c   1.000
_cell.angle_alpha   90.00
_cell.angle_beta   90.00
_cell.angle_gamma   90.00
#
_symmetry.space_group_name_H-M   'P 1'
#
loop_
_entity.id
_entity.type
_entity.pdbx_description
1 polymer ?
#
loop_
_entity_poly.entity_id
_entity_poly.type
_entity_poly.pdbx_seq_one_letter_code
_entity_poly.pdbx_strand_id
1 'polypeptide(L)'
;MAPERESAGRERAQAATGRERTPTGATATGRTRARLDQPRPPRHRILPEWDPEAFGRLSERIARFLGTGRFIVWMTIVIIAWVLWNIFAPADLRFDNYPFIFLTLMLSLQASYAAPLILLAQNRQDDRDRVNLEQDRKSNERSIADTEYLTREIAALRIGLGEVATRDWIRSELQDMVKELEERRDGHREHAVFPAERSRARDVDDR
;
A
#
# COMPACT_ATOMS: atom_id res chain seq x y z
N MET A 1 81.46 20.31 -30.60
CA MET A 1 81.30 21.16 -31.80
C MET A 1 80.07 20.62 -32.53
N ALA A 2 78.95 21.34 -32.41
CA ALA A 2 77.74 21.15 -33.23
C ALA A 2 78.08 21.42 -34.72
N PRO A 3 77.22 21.18 -35.74
CA PRO A 3 75.76 21.17 -35.66
C PRO A 3 75.02 20.24 -36.65
N GLU A 4 73.69 20.34 -36.58
CA GLU A 4 72.67 19.94 -37.55
C GLU A 4 73.06 20.10 -39.02
N ARG A 5 72.50 19.25 -39.90
CA ARG A 5 71.57 19.58 -41.01
C ARG A 5 70.87 18.28 -41.47
N GLU A 6 69.56 18.16 -41.39
CA GLU A 6 68.54 18.67 -42.31
C GLU A 6 68.30 17.74 -43.51
N SER A 7 67.01 17.40 -43.70
CA SER A 7 66.33 17.09 -44.95
C SER A 7 66.40 15.69 -45.58
N ALA A 8 65.19 15.11 -45.64
CA ALA A 8 64.54 14.54 -46.82
C ALA A 8 64.74 13.05 -47.17
N GLY A 9 63.63 12.46 -47.62
CA GLY A 9 63.56 11.13 -48.23
C GLY A 9 62.83 10.14 -47.33
N ARG A 10 61.49 10.03 -47.44
CA ARG A 10 60.85 9.05 -48.32
C ARG A 10 61.40 7.63 -48.08
N GLU A 11 60.63 6.80 -47.39
CA GLU A 11 60.02 5.61 -47.98
C GLU A 11 59.39 4.75 -46.88
N ARG A 12 58.10 4.49 -47.06
CA ARG A 12 57.34 3.50 -46.31
C ARG A 12 57.79 2.12 -46.78
N ALA A 13 58.29 1.30 -45.86
CA ALA A 13 58.06 -0.15 -45.76
C ALA A 13 59.12 -0.77 -44.83
N GLN A 14 58.91 -0.69 -43.52
CA GLN A 14 59.67 -1.53 -42.59
C GLN A 14 58.99 -2.90 -42.50
N ALA A 15 59.63 -3.86 -43.16
CA ALA A 15 59.58 -5.25 -42.78
C ALA A 15 60.38 -5.46 -41.48
N ALA A 16 59.98 -6.49 -40.72
CA ALA A 16 60.74 -7.14 -39.64
C ALA A 16 60.93 -6.27 -38.38
N THR A 17 60.75 -6.70 -37.14
CA THR A 17 60.93 -8.02 -36.49
C THR A 17 60.58 -7.79 -35.02
N GLY A 18 59.89 -8.71 -34.35
CA GLY A 18 59.58 -8.55 -32.93
C GLY A 18 59.18 -9.87 -32.30
N ARG A 19 60.16 -10.51 -31.67
CA ARG A 19 60.09 -11.83 -31.04
C ARG A 19 59.66 -11.68 -29.57
N GLU A 20 58.50 -12.20 -29.20
CA GLU A 20 58.06 -12.36 -27.80
C GLU A 20 57.44 -13.75 -27.63
N ARG A 21 58.20 -14.74 -27.14
CA ARG A 21 58.35 -15.14 -25.73
C ARG A 21 57.04 -15.64 -25.10
N THR A 22 56.82 -16.94 -25.26
CA THR A 22 55.90 -17.76 -24.46
C THR A 22 56.37 -17.83 -23.00
N PRO A 23 55.51 -17.55 -22.00
CA PRO A 23 55.74 -18.01 -20.64
C PRO A 23 54.97 -19.30 -20.38
N THR A 24 55.71 -20.36 -20.08
CA THR A 24 55.22 -21.63 -19.53
C THR A 24 55.11 -21.51 -18.01
N GLY A 25 53.93 -21.88 -17.48
CA GLY A 25 53.81 -22.47 -16.14
C GLY A 25 53.28 -21.57 -15.03
N ALA A 26 51.97 -21.60 -14.80
CA ALA A 26 51.41 -21.55 -13.45
C ALA A 26 50.05 -22.26 -13.42
N THR A 27 50.02 -23.39 -12.73
CA THR A 27 48.86 -24.18 -12.32
C THR A 27 47.91 -23.33 -11.47
N ALA A 28 47.02 -22.58 -12.13
CA ALA A 28 45.84 -22.05 -11.48
C ALA A 28 44.72 -23.09 -11.59
N THR A 29 44.47 -23.77 -10.48
CA THR A 29 43.26 -24.57 -10.25
C THR A 29 42.04 -23.82 -10.79
N GLY A 30 41.43 -24.38 -11.83
CA GLY A 30 40.19 -23.88 -12.42
C GLY A 30 39.06 -23.98 -11.40
N ARG A 31 38.97 -22.99 -10.52
CA ARG A 31 37.77 -22.77 -9.72
C ARG A 31 36.74 -22.18 -10.68
N THR A 32 36.00 -23.07 -11.33
CA THR A 32 34.84 -22.74 -12.17
C THR A 32 33.97 -21.76 -11.39
N ARG A 33 33.98 -20.48 -11.79
CA ARG A 33 33.08 -19.48 -11.24
C ARG A 33 31.67 -19.98 -11.58
N ALA A 34 30.98 -20.53 -10.58
CA ALA A 34 29.58 -20.90 -10.72
C ALA A 34 28.83 -19.62 -11.12
N ARG A 35 28.33 -19.59 -12.36
CA ARG A 35 27.48 -18.51 -12.85
C ARG A 35 26.31 -18.36 -11.88
N LEU A 36 26.20 -17.18 -11.27
CA LEU A 36 25.09 -16.79 -10.39
C LEU A 36 23.76 -16.62 -11.13
N ASP A 37 23.76 -16.84 -12.44
CA ASP A 37 22.65 -16.62 -13.36
C ASP A 37 21.86 -17.90 -13.70
N GLN A 38 22.18 -19.01 -13.03
CA GLN A 38 21.41 -20.25 -13.15
C GLN A 38 20.49 -20.37 -11.94
N PRO A 39 19.15 -20.37 -12.12
CA PRO A 39 18.23 -20.65 -11.02
C PRO A 39 18.57 -22.05 -10.48
N ARG A 40 19.02 -22.10 -9.23
CA ARG A 40 19.34 -23.35 -8.53
C ARG A 40 18.10 -24.26 -8.61
N PRO A 41 18.21 -25.51 -9.08
CA PRO A 41 17.08 -26.43 -9.03
C PRO A 41 16.64 -26.58 -7.57
N PRO A 42 15.32 -26.55 -7.30
CA PRO A 42 14.81 -26.63 -5.94
C PRO A 42 15.30 -27.94 -5.32
N ARG A 43 16.10 -27.83 -4.26
CA ARG A 43 16.44 -28.96 -3.41
C ARG A 43 15.11 -29.54 -2.92
N HIS A 44 14.78 -30.75 -3.37
CA HIS A 44 13.61 -31.47 -2.90
C HIS A 44 13.75 -31.66 -1.39
N ARG A 45 13.09 -30.78 -0.64
CA ARG A 45 13.07 -30.79 0.81
C ARG A 45 12.13 -31.92 1.18
N ILE A 46 12.67 -32.98 1.76
CA ILE A 46 11.91 -34.15 2.27
C ILE A 46 11.29 -33.79 3.64
N LEU A 47 10.82 -32.54 3.78
CA LEU A 47 10.06 -32.15 4.96
C LEU A 47 8.61 -32.53 4.69
N PRO A 48 7.93 -33.23 5.61
CA PRO A 48 6.49 -33.38 5.54
C PRO A 48 5.88 -31.98 5.42
N GLU A 49 5.23 -31.71 4.29
CA GLU A 49 4.47 -30.50 4.09
C GLU A 49 3.22 -30.62 4.95
N TRP A 50 3.32 -30.16 6.20
CA TRP A 50 2.15 -30.02 7.06
C TRP A 50 1.23 -29.02 6.41
N ASP A 51 0.15 -29.52 5.80
CA ASP A 51 -0.84 -28.72 5.07
C ASP A 51 -1.45 -27.64 5.99
N PRO A 52 -1.01 -26.38 5.87
CA PRO A 52 -1.41 -25.30 6.77
C PRO A 52 -2.90 -24.94 6.57
N GLU A 53 -3.52 -25.38 5.47
CA GLU A 53 -4.91 -25.12 5.14
C GLU A 53 -5.87 -26.05 5.90
N ALA A 54 -5.46 -27.29 6.15
CA ALA A 54 -6.20 -28.24 6.97
C ALA A 54 -6.23 -27.80 8.45
N PHE A 55 -5.08 -27.40 9.00
CA PHE A 55 -4.98 -26.84 10.34
C PHE A 55 -5.71 -25.50 10.46
N GLY A 56 -5.65 -24.65 9.43
CA GLY A 56 -6.37 -23.38 9.42
C GLY A 56 -7.88 -23.54 9.56
N ARG A 57 -8.47 -24.47 8.82
CA ARG A 57 -9.91 -24.80 8.90
C ARG A 57 -10.28 -25.44 10.24
N LEU A 58 -9.42 -26.31 10.78
CA LEU A 58 -9.61 -26.91 12.10
C LEU A 58 -9.58 -25.84 13.20
N SER A 59 -8.59 -24.94 13.18
CA SER A 59 -8.48 -23.83 14.14
C SER A 59 -9.70 -22.91 14.09
N GLU A 60 -10.23 -22.60 12.91
CA GLU A 60 -11.42 -21.74 12.78
C GLU A 60 -12.69 -22.40 13.33
N ARG A 61 -12.79 -23.73 13.21
CA ARG A 61 -13.88 -24.51 13.81
C ARG A 61 -13.74 -24.57 15.34
N ILE A 62 -12.52 -24.80 15.83
CA ILE A 62 -12.21 -24.81 17.26
C ILE A 62 -12.43 -23.42 17.88
N ALA A 63 -12.00 -22.34 17.24
CA ALA A 63 -12.19 -20.98 17.73
C ALA A 63 -13.67 -20.60 17.88
N ARG A 64 -14.51 -20.91 16.87
CA ARG A 64 -15.96 -20.71 16.97
C ARG A 64 -16.60 -21.58 18.05
N PHE A 65 -16.05 -22.77 18.30
CA PHE A 65 -16.56 -23.70 19.29
C PHE A 65 -16.18 -23.30 20.73
N LEU A 66 -14.93 -22.91 20.97
CA LEU A 66 -14.42 -22.44 22.27
C LEU A 66 -14.93 -21.05 22.65
N GLY A 67 -15.13 -20.16 21.68
CA GLY A 67 -15.65 -18.80 21.93
C GLY A 67 -17.13 -18.75 22.28
N THR A 68 -17.88 -19.84 22.04
CA THR A 68 -19.30 -19.94 22.40
C THR A 68 -19.42 -20.66 23.75
N GLY A 69 -20.17 -20.12 24.71
CA GLY A 69 -20.41 -20.75 26.03
C GLY A 69 -21.04 -22.17 25.98
N ARG A 70 -21.39 -22.64 24.79
CA ARG A 70 -21.89 -23.98 24.49
C ARG A 70 -20.88 -25.10 24.75
N PHE A 71 -19.57 -24.83 24.69
CA PHE A 71 -18.55 -25.82 25.06
C PHE A 71 -18.64 -26.21 26.54
N ILE A 72 -18.78 -25.21 27.42
CA ILE A 72 -18.89 -25.41 28.86
C ILE A 72 -20.14 -26.23 29.18
N VAL A 73 -21.28 -25.86 28.59
CA VAL A 73 -22.54 -26.61 28.76
C VAL A 73 -22.37 -28.07 28.36
N TRP A 74 -21.73 -28.35 27.22
CA TRP A 74 -21.57 -29.72 26.76
C TRP A 74 -20.61 -30.54 27.65
N MET A 75 -19.49 -29.94 28.06
CA MET A 75 -18.55 -30.54 29.02
C MET A 75 -19.23 -30.87 30.36
N THR A 76 -20.05 -29.96 30.89
CA THR A 76 -20.79 -30.20 32.13
C THR A 76 -21.75 -31.38 31.99
N ILE A 77 -22.48 -31.50 30.88
CA ILE A 77 -23.40 -32.62 30.66
C ILE A 77 -22.63 -33.95 30.58
N VAL A 78 -21.48 -33.99 29.90
CA VAL A 78 -20.64 -35.20 29.83
C VAL A 78 -20.14 -35.63 31.21
N ILE A 79 -19.67 -34.68 32.03
CA ILE A 79 -19.25 -34.94 33.41
C ILE A 79 -20.42 -35.49 34.24
N ILE A 80 -21.59 -34.83 34.16
CA ILE A 80 -22.79 -35.27 34.88
C ILE A 80 -23.18 -36.68 34.41
N ALA A 81 -23.23 -36.95 33.11
CA ALA A 81 -23.57 -38.26 32.57
C ALA A 81 -22.61 -39.35 33.05
N TRP A 82 -21.30 -39.07 33.12
CA TRP A 82 -20.30 -39.99 33.65
C TRP A 82 -20.51 -40.30 35.14
N VAL A 83 -20.78 -39.27 35.94
CA VAL A 83 -21.05 -39.39 37.37
C VAL A 83 -22.34 -40.18 37.60
N LEU A 84 -23.42 -39.85 36.87
CA LEU A 84 -24.70 -40.59 36.96
C LEU A 84 -24.51 -42.05 36.55
N TRP A 85 -23.77 -42.33 35.48
CA TRP A 85 -23.47 -43.70 35.06
C TRP A 85 -22.78 -44.48 36.18
N ASN A 86 -21.73 -43.92 36.81
CA ASN A 86 -21.01 -44.61 37.88
C ASN A 86 -21.80 -44.73 39.20
N ILE A 87 -22.76 -43.85 39.46
CA ILE A 87 -23.65 -43.94 40.63
C ILE A 87 -24.73 -45.01 40.43
N PHE A 88 -25.41 -44.98 39.28
CA PHE A 88 -26.55 -45.85 39.00
C PHE A 88 -26.15 -47.23 38.43
N ALA A 89 -24.90 -47.41 37.98
CA ALA A 89 -24.41 -48.69 37.52
C ALA A 89 -24.41 -49.74 38.67
N PRO A 90 -24.83 -51.00 38.38
CA PRO A 90 -24.64 -52.14 39.28
C PRO A 90 -23.17 -52.30 39.67
N ALA A 91 -22.88 -52.81 40.87
CA ALA A 91 -21.51 -52.91 41.42
C ALA A 91 -20.50 -53.59 40.47
N ASP A 92 -20.98 -54.54 39.64
CA ASP A 92 -20.17 -55.28 38.67
C ASP A 92 -19.80 -54.46 37.41
N LEU A 93 -20.49 -53.34 37.14
CA LEU A 93 -20.28 -52.46 35.98
C LEU A 93 -19.77 -51.06 36.38
N ARG A 94 -19.49 -50.83 37.67
CA ARG A 94 -18.92 -49.58 38.16
C ARG A 94 -17.45 -49.50 37.75
N PHE A 95 -17.18 -48.80 36.66
CA PHE A 95 -15.84 -48.60 36.15
C PHE A 95 -15.01 -47.65 37.04
N ASP A 96 -15.66 -46.69 37.71
CA ASP A 96 -15.02 -45.63 38.48
C ASP A 96 -15.82 -45.30 39.76
N ASN A 97 -15.54 -46.02 40.85
CA ASN A 97 -16.14 -45.76 42.18
C ASN A 97 -15.57 -44.47 42.81
N TYR A 98 -16.31 -43.86 43.75
CA TYR A 98 -15.84 -42.70 44.52
C TYR A 98 -14.44 -42.99 45.10
N PRO A 99 -13.39 -42.19 44.80
CA PRO A 99 -13.40 -40.76 44.41
C PRO A 99 -13.27 -40.43 42.90
N PHE A 100 -13.72 -41.28 41.97
CA PHE A 100 -13.67 -41.04 40.52
C PHE A 100 -12.26 -40.79 39.97
N ILE A 101 -11.35 -41.76 40.16
CA ILE A 101 -9.94 -41.63 39.79
C ILE A 101 -9.76 -41.52 38.28
N PHE A 102 -10.56 -42.25 37.49
CA PHE A 102 -10.44 -42.23 36.02
C PHE A 102 -10.90 -40.89 35.45
N LEU A 103 -12.01 -40.33 35.95
CA LEU A 103 -12.45 -39.00 35.57
C LEU A 103 -11.38 -37.95 35.89
N THR A 104 -10.76 -38.05 37.06
CA THR A 104 -9.70 -37.13 37.49
C THR A 104 -8.45 -37.24 36.60
N LEU A 105 -8.01 -38.46 36.29
CA LEU A 105 -6.88 -38.71 35.39
C LEU A 105 -7.16 -38.22 33.96
N MET A 106 -8.39 -38.39 33.48
CA MET A 106 -8.78 -37.92 32.15
C MET A 106 -8.80 -36.38 32.09
N LEU A 107 -9.34 -35.71 33.12
CA LEU A 107 -9.34 -34.24 33.19
C LEU A 107 -7.93 -33.66 33.31
N SER A 108 -7.04 -34.30 34.09
CA SER A 108 -5.65 -33.83 34.20
C SER A 108 -4.88 -34.00 32.89
N LEU A 109 -5.07 -35.13 32.19
CA LEU A 109 -4.53 -35.34 30.85
C LEU A 109 -5.10 -34.33 29.85
N GLN A 110 -6.41 -34.07 29.90
CA GLN A 110 -7.06 -33.09 29.03
C GLN A 110 -6.42 -31.70 29.18
N ALA A 111 -6.20 -31.25 30.42
CA ALA A 111 -5.54 -29.97 30.69
C ALA A 111 -4.09 -29.96 30.17
N SER A 112 -3.35 -31.05 30.39
CA SER A 112 -1.95 -31.18 29.96
C SER A 112 -1.79 -31.12 28.43
N TYR A 113 -2.68 -31.76 27.68
CA TYR A 113 -2.65 -31.73 26.21
C TYR A 113 -3.25 -30.45 25.61
N ALA A 114 -4.15 -29.78 26.34
CA ALA A 114 -4.73 -28.51 25.89
C ALA A 114 -3.67 -27.41 25.78
N ALA A 115 -2.73 -27.31 26.72
CA ALA A 115 -1.72 -26.25 26.72
C ALA A 115 -0.83 -26.24 25.44
N PRO A 116 -0.24 -27.35 24.98
CA PRO A 116 0.50 -27.41 23.73
C PRO A 116 -0.34 -27.07 22.50
N LEU A 117 -1.60 -27.53 22.45
CA LEU A 117 -2.50 -27.19 21.33
C LEU A 117 -2.86 -25.71 21.29
N ILE A 118 -3.10 -25.11 22.46
CA ILE A 118 -3.36 -23.68 22.57
C ILE A 118 -2.13 -22.89 22.12
N LEU A 119 -0.92 -23.29 22.53
CA LEU A 119 0.33 -22.65 22.10
C LEU A 119 0.54 -22.72 20.57
N LEU A 120 0.25 -23.88 19.96
CA LEU A 120 0.30 -24.04 18.50
C LEU A 120 -0.74 -23.18 17.79
N ALA A 121 -1.94 -23.04 18.36
CA ALA A 121 -2.99 -22.18 17.82
C ALA A 121 -2.63 -20.69 17.95
N GLN A 122 -2.01 -20.29 19.06
CA GLN A 122 -1.58 -18.93 19.35
C GLN A 122 -0.44 -18.47 18.43
N ASN A 123 0.63 -19.27 18.26
CA ASN A 123 1.74 -18.91 17.36
C ASN A 123 1.27 -18.51 15.94
N ARG A 124 0.22 -19.16 15.44
CA ARG A 124 -0.35 -18.86 14.13
C ARG A 124 -1.29 -17.65 14.12
N GLN A 125 -1.95 -17.36 15.24
CA GLN A 125 -2.69 -16.10 15.39
C GLN A 125 -1.72 -14.92 15.40
N ASP A 126 -0.64 -15.03 16.16
CA ASP A 126 0.41 -14.00 16.25
C ASP A 126 1.06 -13.71 14.89
N ASP A 127 1.33 -14.74 14.08
CA ASP A 127 1.86 -14.58 12.72
C ASP A 127 0.89 -13.83 11.78
N ARG A 128 -0.42 -14.14 11.86
CA ARG A 128 -1.45 -13.42 11.08
C ARG A 128 -1.61 -11.99 11.55
N ASP A 129 -1.63 -11.78 12.86
CA ASP A 129 -1.80 -10.46 13.47
C ASP A 129 -0.59 -9.57 13.14
N ARG A 130 0.61 -10.13 13.06
CA ARG A 130 1.80 -9.43 12.58
C ARG A 130 1.64 -8.96 11.13
N VAL A 131 1.18 -9.83 10.23
CA VAL A 131 0.97 -9.46 8.81
C VAL A 131 -0.11 -8.38 8.67
N ASN A 132 -1.21 -8.51 9.42
CA ASN A 132 -2.27 -7.50 9.44
C ASN A 132 -1.75 -6.15 9.95
N LEU A 133 -0.97 -6.14 11.04
CA LEU A 133 -0.34 -4.93 11.58
C LEU A 133 0.63 -4.27 10.59
N GLU A 134 1.41 -5.05 9.85
CA GLU A 134 2.30 -4.52 8.81
C GLU A 134 1.52 -3.91 7.64
N GLN A 135 0.40 -4.53 7.25
CA GLN A 135 -0.48 -4.00 6.21
C GLN A 135 -1.20 -2.72 6.67
N ASP A 136 -1.72 -2.69 7.89
CA ASP A 136 -2.36 -1.51 8.47
C ASP A 136 -1.41 -0.33 8.56
N ARG A 137 -0.14 -0.57 8.95
CA ARG A 137 0.89 0.48 8.93
C ARG A 137 1.09 1.05 7.53
N LYS A 138 1.24 0.21 6.51
CA LYS A 138 1.38 0.67 5.11
C LYS A 138 0.14 1.42 4.63
N SER A 139 -1.06 0.97 5.00
CA SER A 139 -2.31 1.65 4.64
C SER A 139 -2.41 3.02 5.33
N ASN A 140 -1.98 3.12 6.58
CA ASN A 140 -1.98 4.36 7.33
C ASN A 140 -0.96 5.36 6.76
N GLU A 141 0.24 4.91 6.41
CA GLU A 141 1.24 5.74 5.72
C GLU A 141 0.70 6.31 4.39
N ARG A 142 0.02 5.48 3.59
CA ARG A 142 -0.64 5.93 2.36
C ARG A 142 -1.77 6.93 2.65
N SER A 143 -2.59 6.67 3.66
CA SER A 143 -3.70 7.57 4.03
C SER A 143 -3.20 8.94 4.49
N ILE A 144 -2.09 8.98 5.22
CA ILE A 144 -1.43 10.23 5.61
C ILE A 144 -0.91 10.96 4.36
N ALA A 145 -0.22 10.26 3.46
CA ALA A 145 0.28 10.85 2.21
C ALA A 145 -0.86 11.39 1.32
N ASP A 146 -1.97 10.66 1.19
CA ASP A 146 -3.14 11.08 0.43
C ASP A 146 -3.78 12.32 1.08
N THR A 147 -3.85 12.37 2.41
CA THR A 147 -4.36 13.54 3.14
C THR A 147 -3.47 14.76 2.95
N GLU A 148 -2.15 14.59 3.01
CA GLU A 148 -1.19 15.67 2.73
C GLU A 148 -1.29 16.16 1.28
N TYR A 149 -1.44 15.24 0.32
CA TYR A 149 -1.63 15.55 -1.09
C TYR A 149 -2.91 16.36 -1.30
N LEU A 150 -4.05 15.87 -0.79
CA LEU A 150 -5.34 16.58 -0.88
C LEU A 150 -5.28 17.95 -0.20
N THR A 151 -4.61 18.07 0.95
CA THR A 151 -4.46 19.35 1.65
C THR A 151 -3.63 20.34 0.81
N ARG A 152 -2.56 19.87 0.17
CA ARG A 152 -1.75 20.70 -0.74
C ARG A 152 -2.55 21.11 -1.98
N GLU A 153 -3.32 20.19 -2.55
CA GLU A 153 -4.15 20.45 -3.72
C GLU A 153 -5.26 21.46 -3.40
N ILE A 154 -5.92 21.34 -2.24
CA ILE A 154 -6.92 22.30 -1.76
C ILE A 154 -6.27 23.67 -1.50
N ALA A 155 -5.06 23.71 -0.94
CA ALA A 155 -4.33 24.97 -0.74
C ALA A 155 -4.00 25.63 -2.08
N ALA A 156 -3.54 24.86 -3.08
CA ALA A 156 -3.28 25.35 -4.43
C ALA A 156 -4.57 25.84 -5.13
N LEU A 157 -5.66 25.07 -5.03
CA LEU A 157 -6.98 25.46 -5.54
C LEU A 157 -7.47 26.75 -4.88
N ARG A 158 -7.27 26.91 -3.57
CA ARG A 158 -7.63 28.13 -2.82
C ARG A 158 -6.83 29.34 -3.29
N ILE A 159 -5.54 29.18 -3.58
CA ILE A 159 -4.70 30.27 -4.11
C ILE A 159 -5.15 30.63 -5.53
N GLY A 160 -5.33 29.64 -6.41
CA GLY A 160 -5.81 29.87 -7.78
C GLY A 160 -7.20 30.51 -7.82
N LEU A 161 -8.13 30.08 -6.97
CA LEU A 161 -9.44 30.73 -6.83
C LEU A 161 -9.32 32.13 -6.21
N GLY A 162 -8.43 32.33 -5.24
CA GLY A 162 -8.20 33.63 -4.60
C GLY A 162 -7.59 34.67 -5.53
N GLU A 163 -6.76 34.24 -6.49
CA GLU A 163 -6.21 35.11 -7.55
C GLU A 163 -7.25 35.43 -8.64
N VAL A 164 -8.18 34.50 -8.92
CA VAL A 164 -9.14 34.62 -10.05
C VAL A 164 -10.51 35.21 -9.63
N ALA A 165 -10.92 35.12 -8.38
CA ALA A 165 -12.20 35.66 -7.92
C ALA A 165 -12.07 36.05 -6.44
N THR A 166 -12.46 37.25 -6.00
CA THR A 166 -13.87 37.37 -5.59
C THR A 166 -14.38 38.79 -5.41
N ARG A 167 -13.53 39.83 -5.44
CA ARG A 167 -14.03 41.19 -5.18
C ARG A 167 -13.80 42.14 -6.32
N ASP A 168 -12.56 42.37 -6.71
CA ASP A 168 -12.30 43.42 -7.71
C ASP A 168 -12.66 42.95 -9.12
N TRP A 169 -12.39 41.68 -9.48
CA TRP A 169 -12.81 41.12 -10.77
C TRP A 169 -14.34 40.97 -10.89
N ILE A 170 -15.00 40.41 -9.86
CA ILE A 170 -16.47 40.29 -9.88
C ILE A 170 -17.12 41.68 -9.90
N ARG A 171 -16.56 42.65 -9.18
CA ARG A 171 -17.06 44.03 -9.20
C ARG A 171 -16.84 44.70 -10.54
N SER A 172 -15.67 44.53 -11.16
CA SER A 172 -15.41 45.11 -12.48
C SER A 172 -16.33 44.51 -13.53
N GLU A 173 -16.54 43.19 -13.53
CA GLU A 173 -17.41 42.52 -14.48
C GLU A 173 -18.88 42.93 -14.29
N LEU A 174 -19.35 43.01 -13.05
CA LEU A 174 -20.70 43.52 -12.76
C LEU A 174 -20.86 44.99 -13.17
N GLN A 175 -19.84 45.83 -12.96
CA GLN A 175 -19.90 47.23 -13.40
C GLN A 175 -19.89 47.37 -14.91
N ASP A 176 -19.09 46.57 -15.61
CA ASP A 176 -19.01 46.59 -17.07
C ASP A 176 -20.34 46.13 -17.69
N MET A 177 -20.93 45.05 -17.15
CA MET A 177 -22.28 44.61 -17.54
C MET A 177 -23.37 45.65 -17.25
N VAL A 178 -23.32 46.34 -16.10
CA VAL A 178 -24.28 47.41 -15.77
C VAL A 178 -24.13 48.59 -16.72
N LYS A 179 -22.88 48.98 -17.03
CA LYS A 179 -22.58 50.08 -17.94
C LYS A 179 -23.07 49.79 -19.35
N GLU A 180 -22.87 48.57 -19.85
CA GLU A 180 -23.39 48.14 -21.15
C GLU A 180 -24.92 48.25 -21.22
N LEU A 181 -25.62 47.88 -20.14
CA LEU A 181 -27.08 48.00 -20.06
C LEU A 181 -27.56 49.47 -20.03
N GLU A 182 -26.84 50.37 -19.35
CA GLU A 182 -27.14 51.81 -19.37
C GLU A 182 -26.90 52.45 -20.74
N GLU A 183 -25.80 52.13 -21.40
CA GLU A 183 -25.51 52.64 -22.76
C GLU A 183 -26.59 52.18 -23.76
N ARG A 184 -27.07 50.94 -23.65
CA ARG A 184 -28.23 50.47 -24.45
C ARG A 184 -29.52 51.23 -24.14
N ARG A 185 -29.75 51.61 -22.88
CA ARG A 185 -30.93 52.39 -22.47
C ARG A 185 -30.85 53.84 -22.97
N ASP A 186 -29.69 54.47 -22.87
CA ASP A 186 -29.52 55.89 -23.19
C ASP A 186 -29.34 56.12 -24.69
N GLY A 187 -28.74 55.18 -25.43
CA GLY A 187 -28.79 55.16 -26.90
C GLY A 187 -30.23 55.07 -27.46
N HIS A 188 -31.17 54.51 -26.69
CA HIS A 188 -32.59 54.51 -27.02
C HIS A 188 -33.29 55.83 -26.68
N ARG A 189 -32.71 56.67 -25.80
CA ARG A 189 -33.25 58.00 -25.43
C ARG A 189 -32.77 59.12 -26.34
N GLU A 190 -31.53 59.09 -26.83
CA GLU A 190 -31.02 60.15 -27.73
C GLU A 190 -31.73 60.19 -29.09
N HIS A 191 -32.25 59.07 -29.57
CA HIS A 191 -33.07 59.06 -30.80
C HIS A 191 -34.48 59.66 -30.63
N ALA A 192 -34.89 60.05 -29.42
CA ALA A 192 -36.22 60.62 -29.14
C ALA A 192 -36.24 62.15 -28.98
N VAL A 193 -35.10 62.86 -29.10
CA VAL A 193 -35.05 64.32 -28.87
C VAL A 193 -35.18 65.10 -30.19
N PHE A 194 -36.37 65.68 -30.37
CA PHE A 194 -36.82 66.48 -31.51
C PHE A 194 -35.93 67.71 -31.86
N PRO A 195 -35.76 68.07 -33.14
CA PRO A 195 -34.99 69.24 -33.53
C PRO A 195 -35.85 70.52 -33.55
N ALA A 196 -35.39 71.58 -32.88
CA ALA A 196 -36.00 72.91 -32.91
C ALA A 196 -35.51 73.75 -34.11
N GLU A 197 -36.46 74.43 -34.74
CA GLU A 197 -36.32 75.24 -35.97
C GLU A 197 -35.33 76.42 -35.86
N ARG A 198 -34.64 76.71 -36.98
CA ARG A 198 -33.85 77.92 -37.21
C ARG A 198 -34.76 79.08 -37.60
N SER A 199 -34.72 80.18 -36.86
CA SER A 199 -35.20 81.49 -37.31
C SER A 199 -34.04 82.42 -37.69
N ARG A 200 -34.00 82.76 -38.97
CA ARG A 200 -33.02 83.59 -39.69
C ARG A 200 -33.59 85.01 -39.84
N ALA A 201 -32.92 86.02 -39.31
CA ALA A 201 -33.19 87.44 -39.61
C ALA A 201 -31.83 88.16 -39.62
N ARG A 202 -31.16 88.30 -40.77
CA ARG A 202 -31.36 89.22 -41.91
C ARG A 202 -30.78 90.61 -41.61
N ASP A 203 -29.65 90.87 -42.27
CA ASP A 203 -28.96 92.15 -42.44
C ASP A 203 -29.92 93.31 -42.78
N VAL A 204 -29.68 94.50 -42.22
CA VAL A 204 -29.86 95.79 -42.90
C VAL A 204 -28.88 96.82 -42.31
N ASP A 205 -27.83 97.10 -43.09
CA ASP A 205 -27.23 98.39 -43.45
C ASP A 205 -27.68 99.68 -42.70
N ASP A 206 -26.75 100.48 -42.17
CA ASP A 206 -26.59 101.92 -42.52
C ASP A 206 -25.41 102.59 -41.76
N ARG A 207 -24.51 103.20 -42.56
CA ARG A 207 -23.59 104.35 -42.34
C ARG A 207 -22.44 104.32 -41.35
#